data_AF-A0A535ATU8-F1
#
_entry.id   AF-A0A535ATU8-F1
#
_cell.length_a   1.000
_cell.length_b   1.000
_cell.length_c   1.000
_cell.angle_alpha   90.00
_cell.angle_beta   90.00
_cell.angle_gamma   90.00
#
_symmetry.space_group_name_H-M   'P 1'
#
loop_
_entity.id
_entity.type
_entity.pdbx_description
1 polymer ?
#
loop_
_entity_poly.entity_id
_entity_poly.type
_entity_poly.pdbx_seq_one_letter_code
_entity_poly.pdbx_strand_id
1 'polypeptide(L)'
;MKKLPTLLAALWLSALTVQPVFARTCPKLIKEGRDLLAHAKFSKADADKVNTLLDDSEKAHESGDHNTSMKKAREALSLLGKK
;
A
#
# COMPACT_ATOMS: atom_id res chain seq x y z
N MET A 1 -28.61 28.96 -38.64
CA MET A 1 -28.35 27.61 -38.09
C MET A 1 -26.91 27.22 -38.38
N LYS A 2 -26.27 26.43 -37.49
CA LYS A 2 -24.89 25.87 -37.57
C LYS A 2 -23.78 26.68 -36.85
N LYS A 3 -23.90 26.79 -35.53
CA LYS A 3 -22.79 27.12 -34.60
C LYS A 3 -22.65 25.94 -33.63
N LEU A 4 -22.23 24.76 -34.11
CA LEU A 4 -22.23 23.55 -33.28
C LEU A 4 -21.12 22.51 -33.60
N PRO A 5 -19.83 22.87 -33.68
CA PRO A 5 -18.82 21.80 -33.60
C PRO A 5 -17.74 22.01 -32.54
N THR A 6 -17.93 22.88 -31.53
CA THR A 6 -16.83 23.19 -30.58
C THR A 6 -17.05 22.70 -29.14
N LEU A 7 -18.20 22.10 -28.81
CA LEU A 7 -18.50 21.66 -27.44
C LEU A 7 -18.20 20.16 -27.16
N LEU A 8 -17.84 19.37 -28.17
CA LEU A 8 -17.58 17.93 -28.01
C LEU A 8 -16.12 17.57 -27.71
N ALA A 9 -15.17 18.49 -27.86
CA ALA A 9 -13.74 18.21 -27.63
C ALA A 9 -13.28 18.38 -26.17
N ALA A 10 -14.04 19.08 -25.33
CA ALA A 10 -13.64 19.41 -23.96
C ALA A 10 -14.00 18.32 -22.92
N LEU A 11 -14.80 17.31 -23.29
CA LEU A 11 -15.33 16.33 -22.33
C LEU A 11 -14.47 15.06 -22.19
N TRP A 12 -13.43 14.88 -23.00
CA TRP A 12 -12.58 13.68 -22.98
C TRP A 12 -11.35 13.79 -22.07
N LEU A 13 -11.04 14.99 -21.56
CA LEU A 13 -9.80 15.22 -20.80
C LEU A 13 -9.92 15.01 -19.28
N SER A 14 -11.12 14.73 -18.76
CA SER A 14 -11.37 14.56 -17.32
C SER A 14 -11.35 13.10 -16.84
N ALA A 15 -11.14 12.12 -17.72
CA ALA A 15 -11.18 10.69 -17.37
C ALA A 15 -9.84 10.10 -16.88
N LEU A 16 -8.73 10.86 -16.86
CA LEU A 16 -7.39 10.30 -16.60
C LEU A 16 -6.75 10.63 -15.24
N THR A 17 -7.44 11.28 -14.29
CA THR A 17 -6.78 11.74 -13.04
C THR A 17 -7.06 10.91 -11.78
N VAL A 18 -7.72 9.75 -11.87
CA VAL A 18 -7.74 8.82 -10.72
C VAL A 18 -6.42 8.04 -10.70
N GLN A 19 -5.34 8.72 -10.35
CA GLN A 19 -4.07 8.07 -10.04
C GLN A 19 -4.32 7.10 -8.88
N PRO A 20 -3.92 5.82 -8.97
CA PRO A 20 -4.05 4.88 -7.87
C PRO A 20 -3.07 5.29 -6.78
N VAL A 21 -3.52 6.13 -5.84
CA VAL A 21 -2.77 6.50 -4.63
C VAL A 21 -2.35 5.24 -3.84
N PHE A 22 -2.99 4.11 -4.10
CA PHE A 22 -2.70 2.80 -3.53
C PHE A 22 -1.48 2.07 -4.10
N ALA A 23 -0.95 2.47 -5.26
CA ALA A 23 0.13 1.71 -5.94
C ALA A 23 1.43 1.62 -5.11
N ARG A 24 1.61 2.50 -4.13
CA ARG A 24 2.82 2.55 -3.28
C ARG A 24 2.57 2.25 -1.81
N THR A 25 1.33 1.93 -1.42
CA THR A 25 0.97 1.80 0.00
C THR A 25 1.49 0.51 0.60
N CYS A 26 1.30 -0.64 -0.06
CA CYS A 26 1.78 -1.92 0.47
C CYS A 26 3.31 -1.94 0.63
N PRO A 27 4.12 -1.58 -0.38
CA PRO A 27 5.57 -1.55 -0.25
C PRO A 27 6.06 -0.58 0.84
N LYS A 28 5.37 0.56 1.01
CA LYS A 28 5.69 1.53 2.06
C LYS A 28 5.48 0.94 3.46
N LEU A 29 4.34 0.29 3.72
CA LEU A 29 4.04 -0.31 5.02
C LEU A 29 4.99 -1.47 5.35
N ILE A 30 5.29 -2.30 4.34
CA ILE A 30 6.25 -3.41 4.48
C ILE A 30 7.63 -2.87 4.87
N LYS A 31 8.11 -1.85 4.13
CA LYS A 31 9.40 -1.21 4.41
C LYS A 31 9.42 -0.58 5.80
N GLU A 32 8.36 0.13 6.20
CA GLU A 32 8.29 0.76 7.53
C GLU A 32 8.41 -0.30 8.65
N GLY A 33 7.74 -1.44 8.51
CA GLY A 33 7.86 -2.55 9.46
C GLY A 33 9.29 -3.11 9.54
N ARG A 34 9.95 -3.31 8.40
CA ARG A 34 11.34 -3.80 8.35
C ARG A 34 12.34 -2.79 8.93
N ASP A 35 12.18 -1.50 8.60
CA ASP A 35 13.02 -0.43 9.15
C ASP A 35 12.90 -0.39 10.69
N LEU A 36 11.68 -0.47 11.23
CA LEU A 36 11.47 -0.48 12.67
C LEU A 36 12.16 -1.66 13.35
N LEU A 37 12.03 -2.88 12.81
CA LEU A 37 12.74 -4.05 13.32
C LEU A 37 14.26 -3.88 13.31
N ALA A 38 14.81 -3.16 12.33
CA ALA A 38 16.25 -2.91 12.24
C ALA A 38 16.75 -1.87 13.26
N HIS A 39 15.89 -0.93 13.65
CA HIS A 39 16.28 0.24 14.46
C HIS A 39 15.85 0.18 15.92
N ALA A 40 14.95 -0.72 16.30
CA ALA A 40 14.44 -0.83 17.67
C ALA A 40 14.62 -2.23 18.26
N LYS A 41 14.74 -2.29 19.60
CA LYS A 41 14.84 -3.55 20.34
C LYS A 41 13.45 -4.06 20.67
N PHE A 42 13.01 -5.08 19.95
CA PHE A 42 11.79 -5.84 20.25
C PHE A 42 12.14 -7.17 20.93
N SER A 43 11.16 -7.79 21.59
CA SER A 43 11.33 -9.16 22.05
C SER A 43 11.57 -10.07 20.83
N LYS A 44 12.34 -11.16 21.00
CA LYS A 44 12.56 -12.11 19.90
C LYS A 44 11.23 -12.66 19.35
N ALA A 45 10.28 -12.92 20.25
CA ALA A 45 8.95 -13.42 19.87
C ALA A 45 8.16 -12.41 19.02
N ASP A 46 8.23 -11.12 19.35
CA ASP A 46 7.53 -10.09 18.56
C ASP A 46 8.25 -9.83 17.24
N ALA A 47 9.59 -9.81 17.24
CA ALA A 47 10.37 -9.68 16.01
C ALA A 47 10.10 -10.82 15.02
N ASP A 48 10.05 -12.07 15.49
CA ASP A 48 9.76 -13.25 14.66
C ASP A 48 8.33 -13.18 14.08
N LYS A 49 7.33 -12.77 14.88
CA LYS A 49 5.94 -12.59 14.43
C LYS A 49 5.83 -11.48 13.38
N VAL A 50 6.47 -10.34 13.62
CA VAL A 50 6.45 -9.20 12.70
C VAL A 50 7.13 -9.57 11.39
N ASN A 51 8.29 -10.25 11.41
CA ASN A 51 8.93 -10.74 10.19
C ASN A 51 8.00 -11.66 9.39
N THR A 52 7.35 -12.62 10.06
CA THR A 52 6.40 -13.54 9.41
C THR A 52 5.26 -12.77 8.73
N LEU A 53 4.67 -11.78 9.42
CA LEU A 53 3.58 -10.96 8.87
C LEU A 53 4.04 -10.10 7.69
N LEU A 54 5.27 -9.57 7.73
CA LEU A 54 5.85 -8.78 6.64
C LEU A 54 6.17 -9.65 5.42
N ASP A 55 6.65 -10.87 5.63
CA ASP A 55 6.92 -11.82 4.55
C ASP A 55 5.62 -12.31 3.90
N ASP A 56 4.58 -12.59 4.70
CA ASP A 56 3.23 -12.88 4.18
C ASP A 56 2.64 -11.70 3.41
N SER A 57 2.90 -10.48 3.90
CA SER A 57 2.47 -9.25 3.21
C SER A 57 3.16 -9.07 1.87
N GLU A 58 4.45 -9.36 1.78
CA GLU A 58 5.25 -9.29 0.54
C GLU A 58 4.77 -10.33 -0.48
N LYS A 59 4.57 -11.59 -0.06
CA LYS A 59 3.99 -12.63 -0.93
C LYS A 59 2.60 -12.26 -1.46
N ALA A 60 1.75 -11.70 -0.62
CA ALA A 60 0.43 -11.23 -1.03
C ALA A 60 0.51 -10.02 -1.99
N HIS A 61 1.50 -9.14 -1.82
CA HIS A 61 1.75 -8.05 -2.75
C HIS A 61 2.18 -8.58 -4.13
N GLU A 62 3.14 -9.51 -4.15
CA GLU A 62 3.66 -10.14 -5.37
C GLU A 62 2.59 -10.93 -6.13
N SER A 63 1.61 -11.52 -5.43
CA SER A 63 0.48 -12.22 -6.05
C SER A 63 -0.65 -11.29 -6.52
N GLY A 64 -0.56 -9.98 -6.23
CA GLY A 64 -1.60 -8.99 -6.54
C GLY A 64 -2.73 -8.89 -5.51
N ASP A 65 -2.70 -9.67 -4.43
CA ASP A 65 -3.65 -9.56 -3.31
C ASP A 65 -3.25 -8.39 -2.38
N HIS A 66 -3.52 -7.17 -2.85
CA HIS A 66 -3.20 -5.95 -2.12
C HIS A 66 -3.99 -5.79 -0.81
N ASN A 67 -5.19 -6.37 -0.71
CA ASN A 67 -5.98 -6.31 0.52
C ASN A 67 -5.31 -7.12 1.64
N THR A 68 -4.97 -8.38 1.34
CA THR A 68 -4.24 -9.23 2.29
C THR A 68 -2.87 -8.64 2.62
N SER A 69 -2.15 -8.13 1.62
CA SER A 69 -0.86 -7.46 1.84
C SER A 69 -0.97 -6.31 2.84
N MET A 70 -1.92 -5.38 2.62
CA MET A 70 -2.14 -4.26 3.54
C MET A 70 -2.56 -4.70 4.93
N LYS A 71 -3.44 -5.70 5.04
CA LYS A 71 -3.90 -6.21 6.34
C LYS A 71 -2.72 -6.75 7.16
N LYS A 72 -1.88 -7.59 6.54
CA LYS A 72 -0.72 -8.20 7.19
C LYS A 72 0.34 -7.16 7.59
N ALA A 73 0.63 -6.19 6.72
CA ALA A 73 1.58 -5.12 7.04
C ALA A 73 1.09 -4.22 8.21
N ARG A 74 -0.22 -3.91 8.26
CA ARG A 74 -0.78 -3.15 9.38
C ARG A 74 -0.77 -3.92 10.70
N GLU A 75 -1.05 -5.22 10.65
CA GLU A 75 -0.95 -6.10 11.83
C GLU A 75 0.50 -6.13 12.36
N ALA A 76 1.48 -6.21 11.46
CA ALA A 76 2.90 -6.12 11.82
C ALA A 76 3.22 -4.77 12.49
N LEU A 77 2.80 -3.65 11.90
CA LEU A 77 3.01 -2.31 12.47
C LEU A 77 2.34 -2.12 13.84
N SER A 78 1.15 -2.68 14.04
CA SER A 78 0.44 -2.65 15.32
C SER A 78 1.23 -3.35 16.44
N LEU A 79 1.86 -4.49 16.15
CA LEU A 79 2.76 -5.18 17.09
C LEU A 79 3.99 -4.33 17.45
N LEU A 80 4.42 -3.46 16.53
CA LEU A 80 5.53 -2.52 16.75
C LEU A 80 5.08 -1.20 17.41
N GLY A 81 3.78 -1.08 17.77
CA GLY A 81 3.23 0.11 18.43
C GLY A 81 2.84 1.25 17.49
N LYS A 82 2.83 1.03 16.18
CA LYS A 82 2.34 1.97 15.16
C LYS A 82 0.87 1.69 14.87
N LYS A 83 -0.02 2.61 15.24
CA LYS A 83 -1.45 2.58 14.93
C LYS A 83 -1.76 3.40 13.69
#